data_AF-W1YKT8-F1
#
_entry.id   AF-W1YKT8-F1
#
_cell.length_a   1.000
_cell.length_b   1.000
_cell.length_c   1.000
_cell.angle_alpha   90.00
_cell.angle_beta   90.00
_cell.angle_gamma   90.00
#
_symmetry.space_group_name_H-M   'P 1'
#
loop_
_entity.id
_entity.type
_entity.pdbx_description
1 polymer ?
#
loop_
_entity_poly.entity_id
_entity_poly.type
_entity_poly.pdbx_seq_one_letter_code
_entity_poly.pdbx_strand_id
1 'polypeptide(L)'
;VKRQLSGEILSRYERKGLVIKALKLLQVPREIAEEHYAEHKEKPFFGELVDFITSGPVLAFVLAGDNAIVSVRALNGATNPVDIN
;
A
#
# COMPACT_ATOMS: atom_id res chain seq x y z
N VAL A 1 3.47 9.00 -0.35
CA VAL A 1 3.08 10.28 -0.98
C VAL A 1 4.00 11.44 -0.58
N LYS A 2 4.30 11.66 0.71
CA LYS A 2 5.17 12.78 1.19
C LYS A 2 6.51 12.92 0.45
N ARG A 3 7.12 11.82 0.00
CA ARG A 3 8.37 11.79 -0.78
C ARG A 3 8.22 12.07 -2.29
N GLN A 4 7.00 12.31 -2.78
CA GLN A 4 6.70 12.55 -4.20
C GLN A 4 7.14 11.44 -5.16
N LEU A 5 7.15 10.18 -4.69
CA LEU A 5 7.56 9.00 -5.46
C LEU A 5 6.40 8.22 -6.09
N SER A 6 5.17 8.73 -6.00
CA SER A 6 3.98 7.98 -6.45
C SER A 6 4.07 7.57 -7.93
N GLY A 7 4.49 8.48 -8.82
CA GLY A 7 4.62 8.18 -10.25
C GLY A 7 5.66 7.09 -10.55
N GLU A 8 6.80 7.12 -9.85
CA GLU A 8 7.85 6.11 -10.00
C GLU A 8 7.36 4.73 -9.53
N ILE A 9 6.61 4.67 -8.43
CA ILE A 9 6.02 3.43 -7.92
C ILE A 9 5.00 2.86 -8.92
N LEU A 10 4.10 3.69 -9.44
CA LEU A 10 3.11 3.26 -10.44
C LEU A 10 3.80 2.74 -11.72
N SER A 11 4.83 3.45 -12.18
CA SER A 11 5.63 3.06 -13.34
C SER A 11 6.28 1.68 -13.19
N ARG A 12 6.61 1.24 -11.96
CA ARG A 12 7.13 -0.11 -11.72
C ARG A 12 6.08 -1.18 -11.93
N TYR A 13 4.84 -0.95 -11.51
CA TYR A 13 3.74 -1.90 -11.74
C TYR A 13 3.39 -1.99 -13.22
N GLU A 14 3.31 -0.85 -13.92
CA GLU A 14 3.04 -0.81 -15.36
C GLU A 14 4.14 -1.52 -16.16
N ARG A 15 5.42 -1.29 -15.83
CA ARG A 15 6.57 -2.00 -16.45
C ARG A 15 6.55 -3.51 -16.22
N LYS A 16 5.90 -3.98 -15.17
CA LYS A 16 5.69 -5.42 -14.91
C LYS A 16 4.51 -6.01 -15.69
N GLY A 17 3.79 -5.18 -16.45
CA GLY A 17 2.62 -5.58 -17.22
C GLY A 17 1.31 -5.53 -16.44
N LEU A 18 1.30 -4.92 -15.24
CA LEU A 18 0.08 -4.71 -14.48
C LEU A 18 -0.64 -3.44 -14.95
N VAL A 19 -1.97 -3.52 -15.00
CA VAL A 19 -2.85 -2.42 -15.41
C VAL A 19 -3.45 -1.77 -14.17
N ILE A 20 -3.33 -0.45 -14.06
CA ILE A 20 -4.00 0.33 -13.03
C ILE A 20 -5.46 0.52 -13.46
N LYS A 21 -6.40 -0.13 -12.76
CA LYS A 21 -7.85 -0.07 -13.06
C LYS A 21 -8.55 1.07 -12.34
N ALA A 22 -8.04 1.47 -11.18
CA ALA A 22 -8.56 2.59 -10.41
C ALA A 22 -7.42 3.22 -9.62
N LEU A 23 -7.52 4.53 -9.40
CA LEU A 23 -6.55 5.31 -8.64
C LEU A 23 -7.31 6.40 -7.88
N LYS A 24 -7.03 6.58 -6.59
CA LYS A 24 -7.65 7.61 -5.76
C LYS A 24 -6.65 8.14 -4.73
N LEU A 25 -6.43 9.44 -4.74
CA LEU A 25 -5.77 10.13 -3.63
C LEU A 25 -6.84 10.46 -2.59
N LEU A 26 -6.65 10.01 -1.35
CA LEU A 26 -7.61 10.24 -0.28
C LEU A 26 -6.92 10.38 1.07
N GLN A 27 -7.55 11.16 1.95
CA GLN A 27 -7.30 11.11 3.37
C GLN A 27 -8.15 9.98 3.93
N VAL A 28 -7.53 8.94 4.49
CA VAL A 28 -8.26 7.76 4.98
C VAL A 28 -8.94 8.12 6.31
N PRO A 29 -10.28 7.94 6.43
CA PRO A 29 -10.95 8.05 7.72
C PRO A 29 -10.43 7.00 8.68
N ARG A 30 -10.36 7.32 9.98
CA ARG A 30 -9.84 6.40 10.99
C ARG A 30 -10.63 5.09 11.02
N GLU A 31 -11.94 5.19 10.89
CA GLU A 31 -12.87 4.07 10.93
C GLU A 31 -12.56 3.06 9.82
N ILE A 32 -12.27 3.55 8.60
CA ILE A 32 -11.89 2.71 7.47
C ILE A 32 -10.51 2.08 7.69
N ALA A 33 -9.56 2.81 8.29
CA ALA A 33 -8.25 2.26 8.60
C ALA A 33 -8.32 1.15 9.67
N GLU A 34 -9.15 1.33 10.69
CA GLU A 34 -9.38 0.33 11.74
C GLU A 34 -10.07 -0.92 11.19
N GLU A 35 -11.06 -0.76 10.31
CA GLU A 35 -11.70 -1.88 9.61
C GLU A 35 -10.69 -2.62 8.71
N HIS A 36 -9.87 -1.89 7.96
CA HIS A 36 -8.86 -2.47 7.07
C HIS A 36 -7.83 -3.31 7.81
N TYR A 37 -7.48 -2.92 9.05
CA TYR A 37 -6.49 -3.62 9.89
C TYR A 37 -7.13 -4.38 11.06
N ALA A 38 -8.41 -4.73 10.99
CA ALA A 38 -9.14 -5.35 12.10
C ALA A 38 -8.46 -6.64 12.63
N GLU A 39 -7.76 -7.38 11.77
CA GLU A 39 -6.97 -8.57 12.14
C GLU A 39 -5.83 -8.28 13.14
N HIS A 40 -5.39 -7.03 13.24
CA HIS A 40 -4.32 -6.59 14.14
C HIS A 40 -4.83 -5.89 15.39
N LYS A 41 -6.15 -5.80 15.62
CA LYS A 41 -6.75 -4.99 16.71
C LYS A 41 -6.19 -5.29 18.10
N GLU A 42 -5.84 -6.53 18.39
CA GLU A 42 -5.27 -6.95 19.69
C GLU A 42 -3.74 -6.82 19.77
N LYS A 43 -3.08 -6.38 18.70
CA LYS A 43 -1.62 -6.21 18.67
C LYS A 43 -1.23 -4.87 19.31
N PRO A 44 -0.11 -4.84 20.06
CA PRO A 44 0.34 -3.62 20.75
C PRO A 44 0.65 -2.45 19.79
N PHE A 45 0.99 -2.75 18.53
CA PHE A 45 1.31 -1.75 17.51
C PHE A 45 0.08 -1.23 16.72
N PHE A 46 -1.13 -1.72 17.02
CA PHE A 46 -2.32 -1.39 16.22
C PHE A 46 -2.62 0.12 16.20
N GLY A 47 -2.55 0.78 17.35
CA GLY A 47 -2.78 2.22 17.46
C GLY A 47 -1.81 3.02 16.58
N GLU A 48 -0.52 2.70 16.67
CA GLU A 48 0.53 3.34 15.87
C GLU A 48 0.34 3.12 14.37
N LEU A 49 -0.09 1.91 13.97
CA LEU A 49 -0.38 1.58 12.57
C LEU A 49 -1.55 2.43 12.02
N VAL A 50 -2.64 2.54 12.77
CA VAL A 50 -3.81 3.35 12.40
C VAL A 50 -3.44 4.83 12.35
N ASP A 51 -2.69 5.32 13.33
CA ASP A 51 -2.22 6.71 13.35
C ASP A 51 -1.31 7.01 12.16
N PHE A 52 -0.42 6.08 11.82
CA PHE A 52 0.48 6.23 10.69
C PHE A 52 -0.27 6.32 9.35
N ILE A 53 -1.19 5.38 9.08
CA ILE A 53 -1.91 5.35 7.79
C ILE A 53 -2.88 6.52 7.64
N THR A 54 -3.36 7.09 8.75
CA THR A 54 -4.23 8.27 8.78
C THR A 54 -3.47 9.59 8.93
N SER A 55 -2.14 9.59 9.10
CA SER A 55 -1.32 10.80 9.28
C SER A 55 -1.22 11.72 8.05
N GLY A 56 -1.79 11.32 6.92
CA GLY A 56 -1.81 12.11 5.70
C GLY A 56 -2.45 11.40 4.51
N PRO A 57 -2.44 12.02 3.33
CA PRO A 57 -3.08 11.46 2.16
C PRO A 57 -2.33 10.21 1.67
N VAL A 58 -3.10 9.19 1.32
CA VAL A 58 -2.63 7.96 0.70
C VAL A 58 -3.09 7.90 -0.75
N LEU A 59 -2.31 7.22 -1.58
CA LEU A 59 -2.72 6.89 -2.94
C LEU A 59 -3.16 5.43 -2.95
N ALA A 60 -4.47 5.20 -2.99
CA ALA A 60 -5.06 3.88 -3.15
C ALA A 60 -5.25 3.56 -4.64
N PHE A 61 -4.99 2.33 -5.04
CA PHE A 61 -5.12 1.92 -6.43
C PHE A 61 -5.43 0.43 -6.56
N VAL A 62 -6.04 0.06 -7.69
CA VAL A 62 -6.40 -1.32 -8.03
C VAL A 62 -5.54 -1.75 -9.22
N LEU A 63 -4.81 -2.86 -9.05
CA LEU A 63 -3.99 -3.46 -10.10
C LEU A 63 -4.66 -4.73 -10.64
N ALA A 64 -4.61 -4.90 -11.96
CA ALA A 64 -5.08 -6.09 -12.65
C ALA A 64 -4.03 -6.61 -13.64
N GLY A 65 -3.98 -7.91 -13.84
CA GLY A 65 -3.04 -8.57 -14.74
C GLY A 65 -2.81 -10.03 -14.34
N ASP A 66 -2.07 -10.76 -15.15
CA ASP A 66 -1.78 -12.16 -14.87
C ASP A 66 -0.92 -12.29 -13.62
N ASN A 67 -1.33 -13.19 -12.72
CA ASN A 67 -0.68 -13.42 -11.43
C ASN A 67 -0.45 -12.11 -10.63
N ALA A 68 -1.37 -11.13 -10.71
CA ALA A 68 -1.19 -9.79 -10.14
C ALA A 68 -0.74 -9.79 -8.68
N ILE A 69 -1.32 -10.67 -7.83
CA ILE A 69 -0.94 -10.77 -6.42
C ILE A 69 0.53 -11.17 -6.25
N VAL A 70 0.97 -12.20 -6.97
CA VAL A 70 2.36 -12.70 -6.90
C VAL A 70 3.32 -11.64 -7.44
N SER A 71 2.99 -11.01 -8.57
CA SER A 71 3.78 -9.94 -9.17
C SER A 71 3.93 -8.74 -8.26
N VAL A 72 2.86 -8.30 -7.58
CA VAL A 72 2.90 -7.18 -6.62
C VAL A 72 3.75 -7.53 -5.40
N ARG A 73 3.58 -8.72 -4.83
CA ARG A 73 4.40 -9.15 -3.68
C ARG A 73 5.88 -9.21 -4.02
N ALA A 74 6.22 -9.75 -5.19
CA ALA A 74 7.61 -9.79 -5.65
C ALA A 74 8.20 -8.39 -5.89
N LEU A 75 7.42 -7.46 -6.46
CA LEU A 75 7.86 -6.08 -6.69
C LEU A 75 8.03 -5.27 -5.40
N ASN A 76 7.15 -5.46 -4.43
CA ASN A 76 7.22 -4.76 -3.15
C ASN A 76 8.40 -5.23 -2.29
N GLY A 77 8.86 -6.46 -2.50
CA GLY A 77 9.98 -7.04 -1.77
C GLY A 77 9.60 -7.52 -0.37
N ALA A 78 10.61 -7.74 0.47
CA ALA A 78 10.42 -8.18 1.85
C ALA A 78 9.68 -7.12 2.69
N THR A 79 8.92 -7.57 3.68
CA THR A 79 8.19 -6.69 4.62
C THR A 79 9.12 -5.74 5.37
N ASN A 80 10.34 -6.19 5.67
CA ASN A 80 11.39 -5.36 6.25
C ASN A 80 12.34 -4.88 5.14
N PRO A 81 12.44 -3.57 4.89
CA PRO A 81 13.30 -3.03 3.83
C PRO A 81 14.81 -3.18 4.12
N VAL A 82 15.21 -3.60 5.32
CA VAL A 82 16.62 -3.92 5.65
C VAL A 82 16.98 -5.35 5.26
N ASP A 83 15.99 -6.24 5.08
CA ASP A 83 16.20 -7.66 4.75
C ASP A 83 16.42 -7.89 3.24
N ILE A 84 16.83 -6.86 2.51
CA ILE A 84 17.13 -6.95 1.08
C ILE A 84 18.62 -7.28 0.94
N ASN A 85 18.94 -8.56 0.70
CA ASN A 85 20.26 -8.99 0.21
C ASN A 85 20.41 -8.66 -1.29
#